data_AF-A0A7X7XFR3-F1
#
_entry.id   AF-A0A7X7XFR3-F1
#
_cell.length_a   1.000
_cell.length_b   1.000
_cell.length_c   1.000
_cell.angle_alpha   90.00
_cell.angle_beta   90.00
_cell.angle_gamma   90.00
#
_symmetry.space_group_name_H-M   'P 1'
#
loop_
_entity.id
_entity.type
_entity.pdbx_description
1 polymer ?
#
loop_
_entity_poly.entity_id
_entity_poly.type
_entity_poly.pdbx_seq_one_letter_code
_entity_poly.pdbx_strand_id
1 'polypeptide(L)'
;MIPPTLFRPVLPIAALVLAWAGWAAAQDATTEAPTGKPQPEIRFDSLKHDFGVVEDGVTLKHVFQFKNVGQAMLIIHSVKAG
;
A
#
# COMPACT_ATOMS: atom_id res chain seq x y z
N MET A 1 -4.92 -74.18 2.03
CA MET A 1 -3.94 -74.43 0.96
C MET A 1 -3.89 -73.18 0.09
N ILE A 2 -2.74 -72.51 0.05
CA ILE A 2 -2.45 -71.33 -0.80
C ILE A 2 -1.50 -71.80 -1.90
N PRO A 3 -1.71 -71.38 -3.15
CA PRO A 3 -0.59 -71.09 -4.03
C PRO A 3 -0.67 -69.65 -4.61
N PRO A 4 0.47 -69.15 -5.12
CA PRO A 4 0.83 -67.73 -5.05
C PRO A 4 0.85 -67.02 -6.41
N THR A 5 0.79 -65.68 -6.32
CA THR A 5 1.44 -64.66 -7.17
C THR A 5 1.55 -64.89 -8.69
N LEU A 6 1.05 -63.90 -9.44
CA LEU A 6 1.83 -63.00 -10.32
C LEU A 6 1.06 -62.76 -11.62
N PHE A 7 0.46 -61.58 -11.77
CA PHE A 7 0.73 -60.70 -12.92
C PHE A 7 -0.06 -59.39 -12.74
N ARG A 8 0.69 -58.30 -12.62
CA ARG A 8 0.19 -56.95 -12.42
C ARG A 8 0.70 -56.12 -13.59
N PRO A 9 -0.16 -55.58 -14.46
CA PRO A 9 0.15 -54.39 -15.23
C PRO A 9 -0.66 -53.22 -14.63
N VAL A 10 -0.02 -52.38 -13.81
CA VAL A 10 0.36 -50.99 -14.17
C VAL A 10 -0.85 -50.12 -14.49
N LEU A 11 -1.22 -49.28 -13.51
CA LEU A 11 -2.13 -48.12 -13.64
C LEU A 11 -1.56 -47.12 -14.68
N PRO A 12 -2.38 -46.33 -15.39
CA PRO A 12 -2.57 -44.96 -14.89
C PRO A 12 -3.96 -44.34 -15.18
N ILE A 13 -4.52 -43.72 -14.15
CA ILE A 13 -5.04 -42.34 -14.12
C ILE A 13 -5.90 -41.90 -15.34
N ALA A 14 -7.23 -41.91 -15.15
CA ALA A 14 -8.16 -40.99 -15.81
C ALA A 14 -9.38 -40.83 -14.87
N ALA A 15 -9.31 -39.91 -13.91
CA ALA A 15 -10.00 -38.63 -14.03
C ALA A 15 -11.53 -38.78 -14.23
N LEU A 16 -12.27 -38.98 -13.13
CA LEU A 16 -13.70 -38.65 -13.09
C LEU A 16 -14.09 -38.14 -11.70
N VAL A 17 -13.42 -37.07 -11.25
CA VAL A 17 -14.00 -36.15 -10.26
C VAL A 17 -14.63 -35.01 -11.07
N LEU A 18 -15.78 -35.27 -11.68
CA LEU A 18 -16.66 -34.22 -12.22
C LEU A 18 -17.67 -33.85 -11.13
N ALA A 19 -17.18 -33.11 -10.13
CA ALA A 19 -17.97 -32.25 -9.27
C ALA A 19 -17.65 -30.78 -9.65
N TRP A 20 -18.00 -30.41 -10.87
CA TRP A 20 -18.19 -29.02 -11.33
C TRP A 20 -19.72 -28.84 -11.42
N ALA A 21 -20.37 -27.79 -10.93
CA ALA A 21 -19.94 -26.42 -10.70
C ALA A 21 -20.66 -25.87 -9.47
N GLY A 22 -19.90 -25.46 -8.46
CA GLY A 22 -20.45 -24.86 -7.25
C GLY A 22 -19.38 -24.15 -6.41
N TRP A 23 -18.39 -23.56 -7.06
CA TRP A 23 -17.47 -22.63 -6.41
C TRP A 23 -17.02 -21.60 -7.45
N ALA A 24 -17.89 -20.63 -7.71
CA ALA A 24 -17.60 -19.50 -8.57
C ALA A 24 -17.16 -18.31 -7.69
N ALA A 25 -15.86 -18.03 -7.76
CA ALA A 25 -15.25 -16.71 -7.73
C ALA A 25 -15.64 -15.73 -6.61
N ALA A 26 -14.89 -15.79 -5.51
CA ALA A 26 -14.50 -14.58 -4.77
C ALA A 26 -13.14 -14.81 -4.09
N GLN A 27 -12.15 -15.24 -4.88
CA GLN A 27 -10.75 -15.26 -4.47
C GLN A 27 -10.05 -14.31 -5.42
N ASP A 28 -10.00 -13.04 -5.05
CA ASP A 28 -8.96 -12.07 -5.45
C ASP A 28 -9.32 -10.70 -4.86
N ALA A 29 -9.27 -10.63 -3.53
CA ALA A 29 -8.98 -9.40 -2.84
C ALA A 29 -7.70 -9.63 -2.03
N THR A 30 -6.62 -10.00 -2.72
CA THR A 30 -5.27 -9.90 -2.16
C THR A 30 -4.98 -8.41 -2.08
N THR A 31 -5.41 -7.79 -0.98
CA THR A 31 -4.92 -6.49 -0.56
C THR A 31 -3.43 -6.68 -0.29
N GLU A 32 -2.60 -6.41 -1.29
CA GLU A 32 -1.17 -6.28 -1.12
C GLU A 32 -0.95 -5.23 -0.03
N ALA A 33 -0.52 -5.70 1.15
CA ALA A 33 -0.11 -4.80 2.22
C ALA A 33 1.01 -3.90 1.63
N PRO A 34 0.95 -2.58 1.84
CA PRO A 34 1.97 -1.68 1.32
C PRO A 34 3.32 -2.14 1.87
N THR A 35 4.19 -2.66 1.00
CA THR A 35 5.51 -3.23 1.36
C THR A 35 6.54 -2.15 1.69
N GLY A 36 6.10 -0.91 1.92
CA GLY A 36 6.92 0.21 2.34
C GLY A 36 6.95 0.32 3.87
N LYS A 37 8.15 0.54 4.43
CA LYS A 37 8.26 1.03 5.81
C LYS A 37 7.50 2.37 5.90
N PRO A 38 6.74 2.63 6.98
CA PRO A 38 6.05 3.91 7.12
C PRO A 38 7.06 5.06 7.13
N GLN A 39 6.83 6.07 6.29
CA GLN A 39 7.68 7.24 6.14
C GLN A 39 6.90 8.53 6.47
N PRO A 40 7.54 9.55 7.06
CA PRO A 40 6.91 10.84 7.25
C PRO A 40 6.87 11.60 5.92
N GLU A 41 5.76 12.28 5.62
CA GLU A 41 5.62 13.10 4.41
C GLU A 41 4.95 14.42 4.79
N ILE A 42 5.64 15.52 4.55
CA ILE A 42 5.11 16.87 4.77
C ILE A 42 4.47 17.41 3.49
N ARG A 43 3.25 17.93 3.61
CA ARG A 43 2.54 18.64 2.53
C ARG A 43 2.17 20.03 2.98
N PHE A 44 2.61 21.03 2.22
CA PHE A 44 2.26 22.43 2.41
C PHE A 44 1.09 22.80 1.51
N ASP A 45 0.21 23.67 2.02
CA ASP A 45 -0.89 24.24 1.22
C ASP A 45 -0.36 25.25 0.20
N SER A 46 0.64 26.03 0.59
CA SER A 46 1.40 26.90 -0.30
C SER A 46 2.87 26.90 0.09
N LEU A 47 3.75 26.91 -0.90
CA LEU A 47 5.20 26.98 -0.72
C LEU A 47 5.73 28.42 -0.80
N LYS A 48 4.92 29.35 -1.30
CA LYS A 48 5.30 30.74 -1.53
C LYS A 48 4.15 31.67 -1.19
N HIS A 49 4.49 32.81 -0.63
CA HIS A 49 3.56 33.91 -0.43
C HIS A 49 4.24 35.18 -0.93
N ASP A 50 3.49 35.96 -1.70
CA ASP A 50 3.90 37.28 -2.17
C ASP A 50 3.04 38.32 -1.45
N PHE A 51 3.68 39.25 -0.76
CA PHE A 51 3.01 40.34 -0.06
C PHE A 51 2.61 41.48 -1.01
N GLY A 52 3.14 41.49 -2.24
CA GLY A 52 2.82 42.49 -3.26
C GLY A 52 3.36 43.88 -2.93
N VAL A 53 2.58 44.90 -3.29
CA VAL A 53 2.89 46.31 -2.97
C VAL A 53 2.42 46.59 -1.55
N VAL A 54 3.36 46.99 -0.68
CA VAL A 54 3.12 47.19 0.74
C VAL A 54 3.46 48.63 1.12
N GLU A 55 2.70 49.22 2.03
CA GLU A 55 3.00 50.54 2.57
C GLU A 55 4.09 50.47 3.65
N ASP A 56 4.91 51.52 3.72
CA ASP A 56 5.97 51.61 4.71
C ASP A 56 5.41 51.68 6.14
N GLY A 57 6.06 50.95 7.04
CA GLY A 57 5.70 50.89 8.46
C GLY A 57 4.65 49.82 8.82
N VAL A 58 4.15 49.05 7.85
CA VAL A 58 3.16 47.99 8.11
C VAL A 58 3.84 46.65 8.39
N THR A 59 3.46 46.02 9.50
CA THR A 59 3.89 44.64 9.79
C THR A 59 2.92 43.65 9.14
N LEU A 60 3.41 42.92 8.14
CA LEU A 60 2.64 41.86 7.49
C LEU A 60 3.00 40.50 8.08
N LYS A 61 2.00 39.62 8.14
CA LYS A 61 2.14 38.25 8.62
C LYS A 61 1.43 37.31 7.67
N HIS A 62 2.09 36.21 7.35
CA HIS A 62 1.50 35.10 6.61
C HIS A 62 1.78 33.79 7.36
N VAL A 63 0.78 32.91 7.40
CA VAL A 63 0.88 31.61 8.07
C VAL A 63 0.93 30.52 7.00
N PHE A 64 2.01 29.74 6.99
CA PHE A 64 2.13 28.57 6.13
C PHE A 64 1.56 27.35 6.85
N GLN A 65 0.42 26.86 6.36
CA GLN A 65 -0.17 25.63 6.85
C GLN A 65 0.47 24.42 6.17
N PHE A 66 0.71 23.38 6.96
CA PHE A 66 1.16 22.08 6.47
C PHE A 66 0.56 20.95 7.27
N LYS A 67 0.55 19.76 6.66
CA LYS A 67 0.08 18.52 7.26
C LYS A 67 1.09 17.39 7.04
N ASN A 68 1.21 16.51 8.02
CA ASN A 68 1.87 15.22 7.81
C ASN A 68 0.89 14.27 7.13
N VAL A 69 1.13 13.93 5.87
CA VAL A 69 0.34 12.94 5.10
C VAL A 69 0.99 11.57 5.07
N GLY A 70 2.18 11.44 5.67
CA GLY A 70 2.91 10.20 5.75
C GLY A 70 2.33 9.24 6.78
N GLN A 71 2.90 8.04 6.82
CA GLN A 71 2.50 6.96 7.72
C GLN A 71 3.39 6.88 8.97
N ALA A 72 4.36 7.80 9.11
CA ALA A 72 5.24 7.90 10.29
C ALA A 72 5.24 9.31 10.89
N MET A 73 5.78 9.42 12.11
CA MET A 73 5.91 10.68 12.85
C MET A 73 6.86 11.66 12.14
N LEU A 74 6.39 12.87 11.91
CA LEU A 74 7.18 13.97 11.34
C LEU A 74 7.77 14.82 12.48
N ILE A 75 9.11 14.88 12.57
CA ILE A 75 9.84 15.74 13.52
C ILE A 75 10.48 16.90 12.75
N ILE A 76 10.23 18.14 13.19
CA ILE A 76 10.86 19.33 12.61
C ILE A 76 12.07 19.71 13.47
N HIS A 77 13.27 19.59 12.91
CA HIS A 77 14.52 19.88 13.62
C HIS A 77 14.94 21.35 13.59
N SER A 78 14.62 22.08 12.51
CA SER A 78 15.06 23.46 12.33
C SER A 78 14.16 24.17 11.31
N VAL A 79 14.01 25.48 11.49
CA VAL A 79 13.32 26.38 10.57
C VAL A 79 14.25 27.56 10.30
N LYS A 80 14.39 27.94 9.03
CA LYS A 80 15.22 29.07 8.59
C LYS A 80 14.39 30.03 7.76
N ALA A 81 14.59 31.33 7.98
CA ALA A 81 14.13 32.34 7.04
C ALA A 81 15.05 32.29 5.81
N GLY A 82 14.44 32.29 4.62
CA GLY A 82 15.14 32.37 3.34
C GLY A 82 15.30 33.79 2.86
#